data_AF-A0A961T4J8-F1
#
_entry.id   AF-A0A961T4J8-F1
#
_cell.length_a   1.000
_cell.length_b   1.000
_cell.length_c   1.000
_cell.angle_alpha   90.00
_cell.angle_beta   90.00
_cell.angle_gamma   90.00
#
_symmetry.space_group_name_H-M   'P 1'
#
loop_
_entity.id
_entity.type
_entity.pdbx_description
1 polymer ?
#
loop_
_entity_poly.entity_id
_entity_poly.type
_entity_poly.pdbx_seq_one_letter_code
_entity_poly.pdbx_strand_id
1 'polypeptide(L)'
;PMLEAGPKPSFLYDGRKYAHHAAMFATMRWTNIHDPGRLVLSGDFISGPCAPNFGPGIVDVPVRISRGGLFGRLITHTDYWNMEAGGSASDADGAKLGIGHLSAEPKAHIKLLRAALKLRPLS
;
A
#
# COMPACT_ATOMS: atom_id res chain seq x y z
N PRO A 1 5.50 3.79 38.00
CA PRO A 1 4.29 3.42 38.79
C PRO A 1 3.60 2.19 38.19
N MET A 2 3.46 1.14 38.99
CA MET A 2 2.78 -0.10 38.65
C MET A 2 1.27 0.18 38.61
N LEU A 3 0.60 -0.07 37.48
CA LEU A 3 -0.85 0.13 37.32
C LEU A 3 -1.59 -0.77 38.31
N GLU A 4 -2.42 -0.18 39.18
CA GLU A 4 -3.33 -0.94 40.03
C GLU A 4 -4.28 -1.78 39.17
N ALA A 5 -4.60 -2.99 39.64
CA ALA A 5 -5.55 -3.88 39.00
C ALA A 5 -6.98 -3.30 39.13
N GLY A 6 -7.35 -2.43 38.19
CA GLY A 6 -8.72 -1.96 38.04
C GLY A 6 -9.69 -3.11 37.68
N PRO A 7 -11.01 -2.89 37.83
CA PRO A 7 -12.03 -3.88 37.49
C PRO A 7 -11.82 -4.42 36.08
N LYS A 8 -12.02 -5.73 35.87
CA LYS A 8 -11.96 -6.35 34.53
C LYS A 8 -12.85 -5.54 33.58
N PRO A 9 -12.33 -5.02 32.45
CA PRO A 9 -13.13 -4.26 31.52
C PRO A 9 -14.29 -5.15 31.03
N SER A 10 -15.53 -4.73 31.33
CA SER A 10 -16.73 -5.39 30.83
C SER A 10 -17.17 -4.73 29.53
N PHE A 11 -17.23 -5.49 28.44
CA PHE A 11 -17.77 -5.02 27.15
C PHE A 11 -19.32 -4.91 27.14
N LEU A 12 -19.94 -5.02 28.30
CA LEU A 12 -21.39 -4.99 28.49
C LEU A 12 -21.76 -3.66 29.14
N TYR A 13 -22.61 -2.89 28.47
CA TYR A 13 -23.25 -1.71 29.03
C TYR A 13 -24.72 -2.08 29.26
N ASP A 14 -25.22 -1.94 30.49
CA ASP A 14 -26.63 -2.27 30.82
C ASP A 14 -27.08 -3.68 30.40
N GLY A 15 -26.19 -4.68 30.54
CA GLY A 15 -26.48 -6.08 30.17
C GLY A 15 -26.64 -6.35 28.66
N ARG A 16 -26.46 -5.33 27.81
CA ARG A 16 -26.57 -5.43 26.35
C ARG A 16 -25.19 -5.46 25.69
N LYS A 17 -25.08 -6.21 24.60
CA LYS A 17 -23.87 -6.27 23.77
C LYS A 17 -23.91 -5.12 22.75
N TYR A 18 -22.94 -4.22 22.83
CA TYR A 18 -22.74 -3.16 21.84
C TYR A 18 -21.46 -3.42 21.06
N ALA A 19 -21.47 -3.06 19.77
CA ALA A 19 -20.23 -3.00 19.02
C ALA A 19 -19.36 -1.88 19.60
N HIS A 20 -18.21 -2.25 20.17
CA HIS A 20 -17.23 -1.28 20.63
C HIS A 20 -16.67 -0.51 19.42
N HIS A 21 -16.38 0.78 19.57
CA HIS A 21 -15.80 1.59 18.47
C HIS A 21 -14.47 1.04 17.91
N ALA A 22 -13.74 0.24 18.71
CA ALA A 22 -12.54 -0.48 18.29
C ALA A 22 -12.79 -1.96 17.95
N ALA A 23 -14.06 -2.39 17.87
CA ALA A 23 -14.39 -3.73 17.41
C ALA A 23 -14.06 -3.84 15.91
N MET A 24 -13.37 -4.90 15.53
CA MET A 24 -13.10 -5.20 14.12
C MET A 24 -14.44 -5.42 13.40
N PHE A 25 -14.79 -4.54 12.47
CA PHE A 25 -16.09 -4.57 11.77
C PHE A 25 -16.01 -5.27 10.40
N ALA A 26 -14.80 -5.46 9.85
CA ALA A 26 -14.58 -6.16 8.60
C ALA A 26 -13.13 -6.64 8.48
N THR A 27 -12.92 -7.72 7.73
CA THR A 27 -11.60 -8.09 7.22
C THR A 27 -11.30 -7.23 5.99
N MET A 28 -10.26 -6.41 6.04
CA MET A 28 -9.81 -5.60 4.91
C MET A 28 -8.62 -6.26 4.22
N ARG A 29 -8.59 -6.22 2.89
CA ARG A 29 -7.44 -6.61 2.06
C ARG A 29 -6.88 -5.36 1.44
N TRP A 30 -5.58 -5.14 1.56
CA TRP A 30 -4.93 -3.94 1.04
C TRP A 30 -3.90 -4.34 -0.02
N THR A 31 -3.84 -3.57 -1.11
CA THR A 31 -2.70 -3.63 -2.02
C THR A 31 -1.87 -2.39 -1.79
N ASN A 32 -0.63 -2.58 -1.35
CA ASN A 32 0.32 -1.51 -1.14
C ASN A 32 1.20 -1.38 -2.39
N ILE A 33 1.34 -0.18 -2.91
CA ILE A 33 2.22 0.12 -4.04
C ILE A 33 3.32 1.03 -3.53
N HIS A 34 4.57 0.67 -3.76
CA HIS A 34 5.72 1.43 -3.27
C HIS A 34 6.85 1.48 -4.31
N ASP A 35 7.60 2.59 -4.39
CA ASP A 35 8.75 2.76 -5.29
C ASP A 35 10.04 2.53 -4.50
N PRO A 36 10.60 1.30 -4.49
CA PRO A 36 11.83 1.02 -3.78
C PRO A 36 12.95 1.92 -4.29
N GLY A 37 13.36 2.87 -3.44
CA GLY A 37 14.53 3.67 -3.69
C GLY A 37 15.80 2.83 -3.57
N ARG A 38 16.71 2.91 -4.56
CA ARG A 38 17.94 2.08 -4.54
C ARG A 38 19.16 2.77 -3.93
N LEU A 39 19.02 3.98 -3.41
CA LEU A 39 20.00 4.75 -2.63
C LEU A 39 19.27 6.03 -2.20
N VAL A 40 19.77 6.71 -1.15
CA VAL A 40 19.19 7.93 -0.53
C VAL A 40 18.88 9.07 -1.53
N LEU A 41 19.37 8.97 -2.77
CA LEU A 41 19.17 9.95 -3.85
C LEU A 41 18.19 9.51 -4.94
N SER A 42 17.47 8.39 -4.80
CA SER A 42 16.49 8.01 -5.83
C SER A 42 15.34 7.17 -5.29
N GLY A 43 14.10 7.50 -5.69
CA GLY A 43 12.87 6.78 -5.37
C GLY A 43 12.04 7.44 -4.26
N ASP A 44 11.24 6.63 -3.57
CA ASP A 44 10.39 7.08 -2.47
C ASP A 44 10.97 6.58 -1.14
N PHE A 45 11.56 7.49 -0.37
CA PHE A 45 12.24 7.19 0.89
C PHE A 45 11.31 6.93 2.08
N ILE A 46 10.02 7.27 1.98
CA ILE A 46 9.03 7.03 3.04
C ILE A 46 8.08 5.88 2.72
N SER A 47 8.15 5.32 1.51
CA SER A 47 7.42 4.10 1.15
C SER A 47 8.23 2.84 1.44
N GLY A 48 7.53 1.71 1.48
CA GLY A 48 8.13 0.39 1.63
C GLY A 48 7.08 -0.72 1.71
N PRO A 49 7.52 -1.97 1.83
CA PRO A 49 6.61 -3.10 2.01
C PRO A 49 5.85 -2.97 3.34
N CYS A 50 4.55 -3.21 3.29
CA CYS A 50 3.65 -3.12 4.44
C CYS A 50 3.28 -4.50 5.01
N ALA A 51 3.31 -5.57 4.21
CA ALA A 51 2.98 -6.91 4.66
C ALA A 51 3.77 -7.38 5.90
N PRO A 52 5.06 -7.05 6.09
CA PRO A 52 5.80 -7.44 7.30
C PRO A 52 5.20 -6.90 8.62
N ASN A 53 4.52 -5.75 8.58
CA ASN A 53 3.95 -5.09 9.76
C ASN A 53 2.47 -5.38 9.96
N PHE A 54 1.72 -5.60 8.86
CA PHE A 54 0.25 -5.70 8.88
C PHE A 54 -0.27 -7.10 8.51
N GLY A 55 0.61 -8.02 8.13
CA GLY A 55 0.29 -9.43 7.89
C GLY A 55 -0.12 -9.76 6.45
N PRO A 56 -0.50 -11.03 6.19
CA PRO A 56 -0.67 -11.60 4.85
C PRO A 56 -1.91 -11.11 4.09
N GLY A 57 -2.73 -10.26 4.73
CA GLY A 57 -3.84 -9.57 4.08
C GLY A 57 -3.39 -8.47 3.11
N ILE A 58 -2.10 -8.11 3.14
CA ILE A 58 -1.49 -7.12 2.27
C ILE A 58 -0.78 -7.79 1.09
N VAL A 59 -0.99 -7.24 -0.10
CA VAL A 59 -0.18 -7.51 -1.29
C VAL A 59 0.70 -6.30 -1.54
N ASP A 60 2.01 -6.47 -1.38
CA ASP A 60 3.00 -5.43 -1.72
C ASP A 60 3.36 -5.53 -3.20
N VAL A 61 3.34 -4.41 -3.90
CA VAL A 61 3.66 -4.31 -5.33
C VAL A 61 4.70 -3.21 -5.52
N PRO A 62 5.97 -3.57 -5.77
CA PRO A 62 7.00 -2.58 -6.02
C PRO A 62 6.86 -2.02 -7.44
N VAL A 63 7.02 -0.71 -7.56
CA VAL A 63 6.96 0.03 -8.82
C VAL A 63 8.19 0.90 -9.00
N ARG A 64 8.35 1.47 -10.18
CA ARG A 64 9.42 2.41 -10.49
C ARG A 64 8.76 3.64 -11.08
N ILE A 65 8.73 4.75 -10.34
CA ILE A 65 8.07 6.00 -10.74
C ILE A 65 9.09 7.02 -11.25
N SER A 66 8.80 7.73 -12.34
CA SER A 66 9.70 8.81 -12.78
C SER A 66 8.96 9.93 -13.49
N ARG A 67 9.38 11.17 -13.22
CA ARG A 67 8.93 12.39 -13.93
C ARG A 67 9.72 12.69 -15.21
N GLY A 68 10.69 11.85 -15.58
CA GLY A 68 11.60 12.11 -16.69
C GLY A 68 12.68 13.16 -16.35
N GLY A 69 13.70 13.27 -17.21
CA GLY A 69 14.86 14.13 -16.97
C GLY A 69 15.86 13.59 -15.94
N LEU A 70 17.02 14.27 -15.83
CA LEU A 70 18.17 13.80 -15.04
C LEU A 70 17.89 13.71 -13.53
N PHE A 71 16.94 14.50 -13.02
CA PHE A 71 16.56 14.56 -11.60
C PHE A 71 15.16 14.00 -11.31
N GLY A 72 14.48 13.43 -12.31
CA GLY A 72 13.09 12.97 -12.22
C GLY A 72 12.85 11.76 -11.31
N ARG A 73 13.83 11.39 -10.47
CA ARG A 73 13.74 10.32 -9.48
C ARG A 73 14.26 10.69 -8.09
N LEU A 74 14.70 11.93 -7.82
CA LEU A 74 15.29 12.27 -6.52
C LEU A 74 14.32 12.09 -5.34
N ILE A 75 13.05 12.47 -5.52
CA ILE A 75 11.95 12.23 -4.57
C ILE A 75 10.71 11.90 -5.40
N THR A 76 10.23 10.66 -5.31
CA THR A 76 9.06 10.19 -6.10
C THR A 76 7.78 10.02 -5.27
N HIS A 77 7.81 10.32 -3.97
CA HIS A 77 6.67 10.14 -3.07
C HIS A 77 5.40 10.90 -3.53
N THR A 78 5.55 12.09 -4.10
CA THR A 78 4.40 12.86 -4.62
C THR A 78 3.98 12.43 -6.01
N ASP A 79 4.80 11.63 -6.70
CA ASP A 79 4.63 11.35 -8.12
C ASP A 79 3.62 10.24 -8.41
N TYR A 80 3.11 9.53 -7.39
CA TYR A 80 1.99 8.58 -7.51
C TYR A 80 0.68 9.24 -7.96
N TRP A 81 0.57 10.54 -7.76
CA TRP A 81 -0.61 11.33 -8.13
C TRP A 81 -0.31 12.27 -9.29
N ASN A 82 0.94 12.28 -9.77
CA ASN A 82 1.37 13.15 -10.86
C ASN A 82 0.95 12.53 -12.19
N MET A 83 0.12 13.28 -12.93
CA MET A 83 -0.46 12.84 -14.20
C MET A 83 0.57 12.73 -15.33
N GLU A 84 1.75 13.32 -15.17
CA GLU A 84 2.86 13.29 -16.12
C GLU A 84 3.89 12.21 -15.77
N ALA A 85 3.84 11.66 -14.55
CA ALA A 85 4.79 10.64 -14.11
C ALA A 85 4.50 9.28 -14.78
N GLY A 86 5.56 8.65 -15.26
CA GLY A 86 5.56 7.26 -15.71
C GLY A 86 5.66 6.31 -14.52
N GLY A 87 5.26 5.05 -14.71
CA GLY A 87 5.33 4.01 -13.67
C GLY A 87 5.45 2.62 -14.26
N SER A 88 6.43 1.82 -13.82
CA SER A 88 6.54 0.42 -14.24
C SER A 88 6.66 -0.51 -13.04
N ALA A 89 5.99 -1.65 -13.06
CA ALA A 89 6.24 -2.73 -12.09
C ALA A 89 7.72 -3.12 -12.09
N SER A 90 8.32 -3.29 -10.91
CA SER A 90 9.75 -3.57 -10.77
C SER A 90 10.07 -5.03 -10.39
N ASP A 91 9.06 -5.89 -10.20
CA ASP A 91 9.24 -7.30 -9.85
C ASP A 91 8.27 -8.28 -10.56
N ALA A 92 8.46 -9.56 -10.26
CA ALA A 92 7.68 -10.67 -10.82
C ALA A 92 6.22 -10.66 -10.34
N ASP A 93 5.91 -10.10 -9.17
CA ASP A 93 4.53 -10.01 -8.68
C ASP A 93 3.76 -8.91 -9.41
N GLY A 94 4.39 -7.78 -9.72
CA GLY A 94 3.83 -6.79 -10.64
C GLY A 94 3.63 -7.32 -12.06
N ALA A 95 4.48 -8.25 -12.53
CA ALA A 95 4.27 -8.96 -13.79
C ALA A 95 3.06 -9.91 -13.75
N LYS A 96 2.79 -10.57 -12.61
CA LYS A 96 1.58 -11.42 -12.40
C LYS A 96 0.27 -10.62 -12.41
N LEU A 97 0.31 -9.32 -12.16
CA LEU A 97 -0.86 -8.43 -12.27
C LEU A 97 -1.21 -8.07 -13.73
N GLY A 98 -0.56 -8.71 -14.72
CA GLY A 98 -0.79 -8.46 -16.14
C GLY A 98 -0.11 -7.19 -16.65
N ILE A 99 0.78 -6.58 -15.87
CA ILE A 99 1.53 -5.38 -16.23
C ILE A 99 2.91 -5.81 -16.71
N GLY A 100 2.91 -6.65 -17.73
CA GLY A 100 4.11 -6.91 -18.52
C GLY A 100 4.45 -5.65 -19.31
N HIS A 101 5.71 -5.24 -19.23
CA HIS A 101 6.33 -4.08 -19.86
C HIS A 101 6.08 -2.70 -19.20
N LEU A 102 7.12 -2.22 -18.51
CA LEU A 102 7.88 -0.98 -18.82
C LEU A 102 7.16 0.04 -19.72
N SER A 103 5.97 0.47 -19.31
CA SER A 103 5.30 1.57 -19.97
C SER A 103 5.82 2.85 -19.33
N ALA A 104 6.73 3.53 -20.04
CA ALA A 104 7.05 4.94 -19.78
C ALA A 104 5.85 5.88 -20.02
N GLU A 105 4.67 5.34 -20.38
CA GLU A 105 3.48 6.14 -20.52
C GLU A 105 3.10 6.81 -19.20
N PRO A 106 2.71 8.10 -19.27
CA PRO A 106 2.09 8.77 -18.15
C PRO A 106 0.95 7.94 -17.56
N LYS A 107 0.83 7.92 -16.22
CA LYS A 107 -0.24 7.23 -15.46
C LYS A 107 -0.19 5.69 -15.45
N ALA A 108 0.91 5.07 -15.88
CA ALA A 108 1.01 3.61 -15.83
C ALA A 108 0.91 3.03 -14.40
N HIS A 109 1.34 3.77 -13.37
CA HIS A 109 1.11 3.41 -11.95
C HIS A 109 -0.37 3.51 -11.54
N ILE A 110 -1.17 4.39 -12.15
CA ILE A 110 -2.63 4.46 -11.93
C ILE A 110 -3.34 3.29 -12.60
N LYS A 111 -2.88 2.87 -13.80
CA LYS A 111 -3.38 1.65 -14.46
C LYS A 111 -3.11 0.42 -13.57
N LEU A 112 -1.96 0.36 -12.90
CA LEU A 112 -1.64 -0.65 -11.89
C LEU A 112 -2.60 -0.64 -10.70
N LEU A 113 -2.88 0.52 -10.11
CA LEU A 113 -3.89 0.65 -9.04
C LEU A 113 -5.24 0.07 -9.48
N ARG A 114 -5.69 0.42 -10.69
CA ARG A 114 -6.98 -0.07 -11.24
C ARG A 114 -6.96 -1.57 -11.53
N ALA A 115 -5.84 -2.13 -11.97
CA ALA A 115 -5.70 -3.56 -12.20
C ALA A 115 -5.73 -4.32 -10.87
N ALA A 116 -4.98 -3.86 -9.87
CA ALA A 116 -4.96 -4.44 -8.53
C ALA A 116 -6.37 -4.52 -7.90
N LEU A 117 -7.20 -3.49 -8.09
CA LEU A 117 -8.60 -3.49 -7.62
C LEU A 117 -9.48 -4.54 -8.32
N LYS A 118 -9.17 -4.92 -9.56
CA LYS A 118 -9.94 -5.89 -10.36
C LYS A 118 -9.55 -7.35 -10.14
N LEU A 119 -8.42 -7.60 -9.46
CA LEU A 119 -7.75 -8.90 -9.44
C LEU A 119 -8.25 -9.88 -8.36
N ARG A 120 -9.50 -9.79 -7.89
CA ARG A 120 -10.05 -10.94 -7.16
C ARG A 120 -11.54 -11.16 -7.36
N PRO A 121 -11.94 -12.38 -7.78
CA PRO A 121 -13.29 -12.88 -7.52
C PRO A 121 -13.52 -12.87 -6.01
N LEU A 122 -14.73 -12.50 -5.60
CA LEU A 122 -15.22 -12.76 -4.26
C LEU A 122 -15.31 -14.29 -4.13
N SER A 123 -14.38 -14.89 -3.39
CA SER A 123 -14.47 -16.28 -2.94
C SER A 123 -15.52 -16.41 -1.86
#